data_AF-A0A1Q5TNH3-F1
#
_entry.id   AF-A0A1Q5TNH3-F1
#
_cell.length_a   1.000
_cell.length_b   1.000
_cell.length_c   1.000
_cell.angle_alpha   90.00
_cell.angle_beta   90.00
_cell.angle_gamma   90.00
#
_symmetry.space_group_name_H-M   'P 1'
#
loop_
_entity.id
_entity.type
_entity.pdbx_description
1 polymer ?
#
loop_
_entity_poly.entity_id
_entity_poly.type
_entity_poly.pdbx_seq_one_letter_code
_entity_poly.pdbx_strand_id
1 'polypeptide(L)'
;MNVGKISAEKAALAVNGWVTLPPTEHKADWDDYRQQNSVKIAELAFVQGLYQPTPTKKKEAIQPNDVESSKLTLCQMGASQRGEVLLARYDGDLALDGASETVHHYDGIVWRPVSDRDLKREMLAAFMEEKLPYSPHGISSAVDALKLQLPMMQPPERHLIGFSNGVFDLKTCQFRPHRKHDWLLLANEVEFNSPEEW
;
A
#
# COMPACT_ATOMS: atom_id res chain seq x y z
N MET A 1 36.32 11.56 6.35
CA MET A 1 35.52 12.01 5.19
C MET A 1 35.91 11.21 3.97
N ASN A 2 34.96 10.65 3.22
CA ASN A 2 35.26 9.91 1.99
C ASN A 2 35.13 10.86 0.79
N VAL A 3 36.27 11.35 0.30
CA VAL A 3 36.32 12.31 -0.83
C VAL A 3 35.78 11.69 -2.13
N GLY A 4 35.99 10.39 -2.33
CA GLY A 4 35.49 9.67 -3.50
C GLY A 4 33.97 9.64 -3.56
N LYS A 5 33.31 9.36 -2.42
CA LYS A 5 31.85 9.39 -2.29
C LYS A 5 31.27 10.76 -2.67
N ILE A 6 31.85 11.83 -2.11
CA ILE A 6 31.37 13.20 -2.35
C ILE A 6 31.49 13.58 -3.83
N SER A 7 32.61 13.24 -4.47
CA SER A 7 32.81 13.50 -5.90
C SER A 7 31.86 12.69 -6.77
N ALA A 8 31.61 11.42 -6.45
CA ALA A 8 30.69 10.56 -7.19
C ALA A 8 29.24 11.07 -7.08
N GLU A 9 28.80 11.47 -5.89
CA GLU A 9 27.47 12.07 -5.68
C GLU A 9 27.30 13.38 -6.44
N LYS A 10 28.33 14.25 -6.45
CA LYS A 10 28.30 15.51 -7.21
C LYS A 10 28.23 15.28 -8.72
N ALA A 11 28.96 14.30 -9.23
CA ALA A 11 28.92 13.94 -10.65
C ALA A 11 27.56 13.36 -11.03
N ALA A 12 27.02 12.44 -10.21
CA ALA A 12 25.70 11.85 -10.42
C ALA A 12 24.58 12.90 -10.38
N LEU A 13 24.64 13.87 -9.46
CA LEU A 13 23.71 15.01 -9.41
C LEU A 13 23.75 15.84 -10.71
N ALA A 14 24.93 16.02 -11.33
CA ALA A 14 25.07 16.82 -12.54
C ALA A 14 24.48 16.13 -13.79
N VAL A 15 24.41 14.80 -13.78
CA VAL A 15 24.00 14.00 -14.95
C VAL A 15 22.75 13.15 -14.71
N ASN A 16 22.05 13.32 -13.59
CA ASN A 16 21.00 12.42 -13.10
C ASN A 16 21.45 10.94 -13.11
N GLY A 17 22.71 10.72 -12.75
CA GLY A 17 23.35 9.42 -12.71
C GLY A 17 23.05 8.66 -11.42
N TRP A 18 23.46 7.40 -11.41
CA TRP A 18 23.38 6.53 -10.24
C TRP A 18 24.76 6.39 -9.59
N VAL A 19 24.79 6.27 -8.27
CA VAL A 19 26.00 6.05 -7.47
C VAL A 19 25.87 4.71 -6.77
N THR A 20 26.97 3.99 -6.68
CA THR A 20 27.08 2.78 -5.85
C THR A 20 28.50 2.67 -5.32
N LEU A 21 28.65 2.20 -4.09
CA LEU A 21 29.93 2.04 -3.40
C LEU A 21 29.99 0.64 -2.80
N PRO A 22 31.17 0.01 -2.76
CA PRO A 22 31.31 -1.31 -2.13
C PRO A 22 30.92 -1.20 -0.65
N PRO A 23 30.17 -2.17 -0.09
CA PRO A 23 29.69 -2.13 1.28
C PRO A 23 30.80 -2.52 2.27
N THR A 24 31.87 -1.73 2.30
CA THR A 24 33.04 -1.93 3.17
C THR A 24 33.18 -0.78 4.15
N GLU A 25 33.51 -1.08 5.41
CA GLU A 25 33.79 -0.06 6.44
C GLU A 25 35.15 0.62 6.23
N HIS A 26 36.04 -0.01 5.46
CA HIS A 26 37.36 0.52 5.11
C HIS A 26 37.39 1.08 3.69
N LYS A 27 38.45 1.84 3.39
CA LYS A 27 38.69 2.36 2.04
C LYS A 27 39.06 1.20 1.11
N ALA A 28 38.08 0.75 0.34
CA ALA A 28 38.21 -0.28 -0.68
C ALA A 28 37.49 0.18 -1.95
N ASP A 29 37.95 -0.28 -3.11
CA ASP A 29 37.19 -0.14 -4.35
C ASP A 29 36.42 -1.43 -4.69
N TRP A 30 35.68 -1.42 -5.80
CA TRP A 30 34.92 -2.59 -6.23
C TRP A 30 35.82 -3.77 -6.62
N ASP A 31 37.08 -3.53 -6.98
CA ASP A 31 38.04 -4.60 -7.27
C ASP A 31 38.46 -5.32 -5.98
N ASP A 32 38.78 -4.56 -4.93
CA ASP A 32 39.08 -5.08 -3.59
C ASP A 32 37.91 -5.91 -3.04
N TYR A 33 36.67 -5.40 -3.16
CA TYR A 33 35.46 -6.10 -2.72
C TYR A 33 35.24 -7.40 -3.51
N ARG A 34 35.54 -7.41 -4.81
CA ARG A 34 35.48 -8.59 -5.69
C ARG A 34 36.63 -9.56 -5.46
N GLN A 35 37.77 -9.15 -4.91
CA GLN A 35 38.85 -10.06 -4.55
C GLN A 35 38.55 -10.78 -3.22
N GLN A 36 37.88 -10.09 -2.29
CA GLN A 36 37.48 -10.64 -1.00
C GLN A 36 36.20 -11.47 -1.07
N ASN A 37 35.28 -11.12 -1.99
CA ASN A 37 34.03 -11.84 -2.22
C ASN A 37 34.03 -12.53 -3.59
N SER A 38 33.08 -13.43 -3.84
CA SER A 38 32.92 -13.97 -5.20
C SER A 38 32.34 -12.91 -6.16
N VAL A 39 32.60 -13.05 -7.46
CA VAL A 39 32.11 -12.13 -8.50
C VAL A 39 30.59 -11.92 -8.41
N LYS A 40 29.83 -13.00 -8.14
CA LYS A 40 28.36 -12.95 -7.99
C LYS A 40 27.91 -12.09 -6.80
N ILE A 41 28.66 -12.12 -5.69
CA ILE A 41 28.36 -11.31 -4.50
C ILE A 41 28.69 -9.84 -4.78
N ALA A 42 29.78 -9.56 -5.51
CA ALA A 42 30.14 -8.21 -5.91
C ALA A 42 29.09 -7.58 -6.85
N GLU A 43 28.60 -8.35 -7.84
CA GLU A 43 27.55 -7.90 -8.75
C GLU A 43 26.23 -7.63 -8.01
N LEU A 44 25.83 -8.53 -7.12
CA LEU A 44 24.61 -8.36 -6.33
C LEU A 44 24.70 -7.13 -5.41
N ALA A 45 25.84 -6.93 -4.73
CA ALA A 45 26.07 -5.75 -3.91
C ALA A 45 26.09 -4.45 -4.74
N PHE A 46 26.65 -4.49 -5.96
CA PHE A 46 26.66 -3.36 -6.87
C PHE A 46 25.24 -2.93 -7.25
N VAL A 47 24.39 -3.89 -7.62
CA VAL A 47 23.00 -3.62 -8.01
C VAL A 47 22.18 -3.13 -6.82
N GLN A 48 22.33 -3.75 -5.65
CA GLN A 48 21.62 -3.33 -4.44
C GLN A 48 22.05 -1.96 -3.92
N GLY A 49 23.32 -1.59 -4.12
CA GLY A 49 23.88 -0.32 -3.67
C GLY A 49 23.62 0.88 -4.59
N LEU A 50 22.92 0.69 -5.71
CA LEU A 50 22.59 1.78 -6.64
C LEU A 50 21.56 2.74 -6.02
N TYR A 51 21.95 4.01 -5.88
CA TYR A 51 21.05 5.07 -5.49
C TYR A 51 21.25 6.33 -6.33
N GLN A 52 20.18 7.13 -6.47
CA GLN A 52 20.25 8.47 -7.03
C GLN A 52 20.36 9.48 -5.89
N PRO A 53 21.46 10.26 -5.80
CA PRO A 53 21.56 11.32 -4.82
C PRO A 53 20.52 12.40 -5.15
N THR A 54 19.60 12.68 -4.22
CA THR A 54 18.68 13.82 -4.31
C THR A 54 19.33 15.07 -3.69
N PRO A 55 19.02 16.29 -4.16
CA PRO A 55 19.57 17.51 -3.57
C PRO A 55 19.00 17.73 -2.16
N THR A 56 19.69 17.23 -1.15
CA THR A 56 19.28 17.37 0.26
C THR A 56 19.48 18.80 0.76
N LYS A 57 18.38 19.52 1.02
CA LYS A 57 18.33 20.40 2.20
C LYS A 57 18.49 19.50 3.42
N LYS A 58 19.52 19.76 4.21
CA LYS A 58 19.92 19.02 5.41
C LYS A 58 18.72 18.53 6.25
N LYS A 59 18.55 17.22 6.34
CA LYS A 59 18.33 16.48 7.58
C LYS A 59 18.89 15.07 7.37
N GLU A 60 19.70 14.66 8.34
CA GLU A 60 20.51 13.45 8.35
C GLU A 60 19.63 12.19 8.21
N ALA A 61 19.97 11.34 7.24
CA ALA A 61 19.49 9.96 7.09
C ALA A 61 20.64 9.04 7.53
N ILE A 62 20.48 8.25 8.60
CA ILE A 62 19.72 6.99 8.69
C ILE A 62 20.34 5.93 7.78
N GLN A 63 20.88 4.92 8.45
CA GLN A 63 21.41 3.68 7.89
C GLN A 63 20.29 2.81 7.29
N PRO A 64 20.61 1.94 6.32
CA PRO A 64 19.68 0.96 5.78
C PRO A 64 19.67 -0.32 6.64
N ASN A 65 18.54 -1.03 6.61
CA ASN A 65 18.19 -2.26 7.33
C ASN A 65 17.61 -2.06 8.73
N ASP A 66 16.29 -1.84 8.79
CA ASP A 66 15.41 -2.87 9.34
C ASP A 66 14.02 -2.78 8.69
N VAL A 67 13.47 -3.95 8.38
CA VAL A 67 12.07 -4.18 8.04
C VAL A 67 11.28 -4.03 9.34
N GLU A 68 11.12 -2.79 9.76
CA GLU A 68 10.10 -2.38 10.71
C GLU A 68 9.88 -0.91 10.39
N SER A 69 8.68 -0.61 9.87
CA SER A 69 8.15 0.76 9.84
C SER A 69 8.64 1.46 11.10
N SER A 70 9.57 2.41 10.96
CA SER A 70 10.07 3.18 12.08
C SER A 70 8.81 3.81 12.67
N LYS A 71 8.33 3.22 13.78
CA LYS A 71 6.93 3.17 14.16
C LYS A 71 6.48 4.56 14.56
N LEU A 72 6.22 5.41 13.57
CA LEU A 72 5.53 6.66 13.77
C LEU A 72 4.23 6.28 14.43
N THR A 73 4.05 6.73 15.66
CA THR A 73 2.79 6.52 16.36
C THR A 73 1.69 7.20 15.57
N LEU A 74 0.44 6.73 15.65
CA LEU A 74 -0.68 7.35 14.94
C LEU A 74 -0.76 8.89 15.11
N CYS A 75 -0.31 9.41 16.26
CA CYS A 75 -0.22 10.85 16.53
C CYS A 75 0.83 11.58 15.68
N GLN A 76 1.93 10.93 15.32
CA GLN A 76 3.05 11.49 14.56
C GLN A 76 2.83 11.40 13.04
N MET A 77 1.94 10.52 12.59
CA MET A 77 1.62 10.32 11.19
C MET A 77 0.92 11.55 10.58
N GLY A 78 1.11 11.77 9.27
CA GLY A 78 0.28 12.69 8.50
C GLY A 78 -1.17 12.19 8.36
N ALA A 79 -2.07 13.05 7.89
CA ALA A 79 -3.47 12.67 7.66
C ALA A 79 -3.61 11.53 6.63
N SER A 80 -2.85 11.60 5.53
CA SER A 80 -2.77 10.54 4.50
C SER A 80 -2.29 9.21 5.08
N GLN A 81 -1.19 9.24 5.83
CA GLN A 81 -0.64 8.04 6.47
C GLN A 81 -1.61 7.42 7.48
N ARG A 82 -2.32 8.25 8.28
CA ARG A 82 -3.40 7.74 9.14
C ARG A 82 -4.54 7.13 8.33
N GLY A 83 -4.87 7.71 7.17
CA GLY A 83 -5.81 7.15 6.22
C GLY A 83 -5.38 5.76 5.72
N GLU A 84 -4.08 5.57 5.41
CA GLU A 84 -3.53 4.26 5.03
C GLU A 84 -3.63 3.22 6.16
N VAL A 85 -3.43 3.62 7.42
CA VAL A 85 -3.66 2.72 8.57
C VAL A 85 -5.12 2.32 8.66
N LEU A 86 -6.04 3.26 8.45
CA LEU A 86 -7.48 2.95 8.42
C LEU A 86 -7.82 2.02 7.25
N LEU A 87 -7.26 2.23 6.07
CA LEU A 87 -7.44 1.36 4.91
C LEU A 87 -6.96 -0.07 5.19
N ALA A 88 -5.82 -0.22 5.86
CA ALA A 88 -5.27 -1.52 6.21
C ALA A 88 -6.18 -2.32 7.17
N ARG A 89 -7.01 -1.66 7.98
CA ARG A 89 -8.01 -2.33 8.84
C ARG A 89 -9.16 -2.96 8.07
N TYR A 90 -9.36 -2.56 6.82
CA TYR A 90 -10.33 -3.10 5.88
C TYR A 90 -9.64 -3.92 4.78
N ASP A 91 -8.45 -4.48 5.05
CA ASP A 91 -7.66 -5.30 4.11
C ASP A 91 -7.35 -4.62 2.75
N GLY A 92 -7.44 -3.29 2.68
CA GLY A 92 -7.30 -2.54 1.42
C GLY A 92 -8.52 -2.61 0.50
N ASP A 93 -9.63 -3.15 0.98
CA ASP A 93 -10.84 -3.43 0.22
C ASP A 93 -11.92 -2.36 0.40
N LEU A 94 -11.49 -1.09 0.36
CA LEU A 94 -12.35 0.09 0.32
C LEU A 94 -12.35 0.73 -1.07
N ALA A 95 -13.49 1.27 -1.47
CA ALA A 95 -13.63 2.04 -2.70
C ALA A 95 -14.64 3.19 -2.50
N LEU A 96 -14.50 4.26 -3.29
CA LEU A 96 -15.37 5.42 -3.23
C LEU A 96 -16.39 5.40 -4.38
N ASP A 97 -17.68 5.52 -4.05
CA ASP A 97 -18.68 5.80 -5.07
C ASP A 97 -18.60 7.27 -5.48
N GLY A 98 -18.21 7.54 -6.74
CA GLY A 98 -18.06 8.90 -7.26
C GLY A 98 -19.36 9.69 -7.36
N ALA A 99 -20.53 9.05 -7.35
CA ALA A 99 -21.82 9.75 -7.42
C ALA A 99 -22.32 10.20 -6.04
N SER A 100 -22.15 9.36 -5.02
CA SER A 100 -22.65 9.62 -3.66
C SER A 100 -21.56 10.04 -2.66
N GLU A 101 -20.28 9.99 -3.05
CA GLU A 101 -19.11 10.14 -2.18
C GLU A 101 -19.11 9.18 -0.98
N THR A 102 -19.86 8.07 -1.07
CA THR A 102 -19.97 7.07 -0.04
C THR A 102 -18.87 6.02 -0.22
N VAL A 103 -18.12 5.75 0.85
CA VAL A 103 -17.14 4.68 0.87
C VAL A 103 -17.87 3.35 0.99
N HIS A 104 -17.44 2.35 0.22
CA HIS A 104 -17.93 0.98 0.33
C HIS A 104 -16.78 0.05 0.71
N HIS A 105 -17.09 -0.97 1.51
CA HIS A 105 -16.18 -2.05 1.89
C HIS A 105 -16.62 -3.34 1.23
N TYR A 106 -15.69 -4.07 0.65
CA TYR A 106 -15.96 -5.38 0.05
C TYR A 106 -15.88 -6.47 1.13
N ASP A 107 -16.98 -7.19 1.35
CA ASP A 107 -17.08 -8.23 2.40
C ASP A 107 -16.68 -9.65 1.92
N GLY A 108 -16.09 -9.74 0.71
CA GLY A 108 -15.81 -11.01 0.03
C GLY A 108 -16.90 -11.44 -0.96
N ILE A 109 -18.09 -10.83 -0.90
CA ILE A 109 -19.22 -11.14 -1.79
C ILE A 109 -19.68 -9.85 -2.50
N VAL A 110 -19.98 -8.81 -1.72
CA VAL A 110 -20.54 -7.54 -2.18
C VAL A 110 -19.84 -6.34 -1.55
N TRP A 111 -19.98 -5.19 -2.20
CA TRP A 111 -19.58 -3.89 -1.68
C TRP A 111 -20.70 -3.30 -0.82
N ARG A 112 -20.45 -3.15 0.48
CA ARG A 112 -21.41 -2.57 1.44
C ARG A 112 -21.03 -1.13 1.77
N PRO A 113 -22.00 -0.20 1.85
CA PRO A 113 -21.71 1.18 2.23
C PRO A 113 -21.19 1.26 3.67
N VAL A 114 -20.15 2.06 3.88
CA VAL A 114 -19.57 2.40 5.18
C VAL A 114 -19.73 3.89 5.38
N SER A 115 -20.41 4.27 6.46
CA SER A 115 -20.63 5.70 6.74
C SER A 115 -19.37 6.35 7.29
N ASP A 116 -19.23 7.68 7.08
CA ASP A 116 -18.16 8.48 7.68
C ASP A 116 -18.10 8.32 9.20
N ARG A 117 -19.26 8.18 9.85
CA ARG A 117 -19.32 7.96 11.29
C ARG A 117 -18.63 6.65 11.67
N ASP A 118 -18.84 5.60 10.89
CA ASP A 118 -18.29 4.28 11.16
C ASP A 118 -16.79 4.25 10.84
N LEU A 119 -16.34 4.90 9.74
CA LEU A 119 -14.91 5.11 9.45
C LEU A 119 -14.20 5.89 10.57
N LYS A 120 -14.83 6.96 11.09
CA LYS A 120 -14.27 7.73 12.20
C LYS A 120 -14.20 6.91 13.50
N ARG A 121 -15.17 6.02 13.74
CA ARG A 121 -15.16 5.09 14.88
C ARG A 121 -14.07 4.04 14.75
N GLU A 122 -13.84 3.52 13.55
CA GLU A 122 -12.76 2.56 13.31
C GLU A 122 -11.39 3.23 13.48
N MET A 123 -11.22 4.46 12.99
CA MET A 123 -10.01 5.25 13.26
C MET A 123 -9.81 5.51 14.76
N LEU A 124 -10.89 5.81 15.48
CA LEU A 124 -10.85 5.94 16.93
C LEU A 124 -10.41 4.65 17.61
N ALA A 125 -10.92 3.50 17.18
CA ALA A 125 -10.51 2.19 17.69
C ALA A 125 -9.00 1.98 17.50
N ALA A 126 -8.45 2.37 16.35
CA ALA A 126 -7.00 2.33 16.10
C ALA A 126 -6.19 3.14 17.14
N PHE A 127 -6.62 4.37 17.44
CA PHE A 127 -5.99 5.18 18.50
C PHE A 127 -6.13 4.56 19.90
N MET A 128 -7.29 3.96 20.20
CA MET A 128 -7.55 3.34 21.50
C MET A 128 -6.72 2.09 21.74
N GLU A 129 -6.55 1.25 20.72
CA GLU A 129 -5.71 0.04 20.78
C GLU A 129 -4.24 0.39 21.10
N GLU A 130 -3.73 1.47 20.49
CA GLU A 130 -2.38 1.97 20.77
C GLU A 130 -2.30 2.82 22.05
N LYS A 131 -3.43 3.03 22.75
CA LYS A 131 -3.56 3.90 23.94
C LYS A 131 -3.03 5.31 23.71
N LEU A 132 -3.25 5.82 22.50
CA LEU A 132 -2.78 7.14 22.07
C LEU A 132 -3.87 8.20 22.20
N PRO A 133 -3.49 9.46 22.49
CA PRO A 133 -4.43 10.56 22.43
C PRO A 133 -4.87 10.81 20.98
N TYR A 134 -6.13 11.21 20.81
CA TYR A 134 -6.69 11.58 19.52
C TYR A 134 -7.40 12.94 19.61
N SER A 135 -7.63 13.56 18.46
CA SER A 135 -8.49 14.73 18.36
C SER A 135 -9.59 14.48 17.33
N PRO A 136 -10.81 15.03 17.53
CA PRO A 136 -11.88 14.90 16.54
C PRO A 136 -11.49 15.38 15.13
N HIS A 137 -10.68 16.44 15.07
CA HIS A 137 -10.14 16.95 13.82
C HIS A 137 -9.16 15.97 13.18
N GLY A 138 -8.19 15.43 13.94
CA GLY A 138 -7.22 14.48 13.42
C GLY A 138 -7.83 13.19 12.88
N ILE A 139 -8.92 12.72 13.51
CA ILE A 139 -9.72 11.58 13.02
C ILE A 139 -10.44 11.96 11.72
N SER A 140 -11.12 13.12 11.69
CA SER A 140 -11.86 13.55 10.50
C SER A 140 -10.93 13.74 9.29
N SER A 141 -9.80 14.43 9.48
CA SER A 141 -8.81 14.61 8.42
C SER A 141 -8.18 13.31 7.94
N ALA A 142 -8.07 12.28 8.79
CA ALA A 142 -7.60 10.96 8.35
C ALA A 142 -8.63 10.29 7.42
N VAL A 143 -9.92 10.37 7.75
CA VAL A 143 -11.01 9.86 6.90
C VAL A 143 -11.10 10.63 5.59
N ASP A 144 -10.98 11.97 5.63
CA ASP A 144 -10.98 12.79 4.42
C ASP A 144 -9.80 12.44 3.51
N ALA A 145 -8.60 12.29 4.09
CA ALA A 145 -7.40 11.91 3.33
C ALA A 145 -7.50 10.48 2.77
N LEU A 146 -8.09 9.55 3.52
CA LEU A 146 -8.39 8.20 3.03
C LEU A 146 -9.26 8.27 1.78
N LYS A 147 -10.39 8.97 1.81
CA LYS A 147 -11.32 9.07 0.67
C LYS A 147 -10.64 9.56 -0.61
N LEU A 148 -9.72 10.53 -0.49
CA LEU A 148 -8.95 11.04 -1.64
C LEU A 148 -8.03 9.99 -2.27
N GLN A 149 -7.61 8.98 -1.50
CA GLN A 149 -6.71 7.92 -1.96
C GLN A 149 -7.44 6.67 -2.47
N LEU A 150 -8.73 6.53 -2.17
CA LEU A 150 -9.50 5.33 -2.54
C LEU A 150 -9.70 5.22 -4.06
N PRO A 151 -9.68 3.99 -4.61
CA PRO A 151 -10.11 3.76 -5.97
C PRO A 151 -11.60 4.10 -6.13
N MET A 152 -11.95 4.61 -7.31
CA MET A 152 -13.36 4.89 -7.67
C MET A 152 -14.07 3.59 -8.05
N MET A 153 -15.24 3.36 -7.46
CA MET A 153 -16.11 2.26 -7.83
C MET A 153 -16.51 2.36 -9.31
N GLN A 154 -16.61 1.22 -9.97
CA GLN A 154 -17.17 1.14 -11.31
C GLN A 154 -18.63 0.67 -11.23
N PRO A 155 -19.43 0.92 -12.28
CA PRO A 155 -20.81 0.43 -12.32
C PRO A 155 -20.85 -1.10 -12.21
N PRO A 156 -21.79 -1.67 -11.44
CA PRO A 156 -21.97 -3.12 -11.36
C PRO A 156 -22.28 -3.72 -12.73
N GLU A 157 -21.67 -4.86 -13.02
CA GLU A 157 -21.89 -5.56 -14.28
C GLU A 157 -23.27 -6.24 -14.30
N ARG A 158 -24.20 -5.68 -15.10
CA ARG A 158 -25.63 -6.12 -15.15
C ARG A 158 -25.88 -7.56 -15.59
N HIS A 159 -24.87 -8.23 -16.13
CA HIS A 159 -24.95 -9.61 -16.61
C HIS A 159 -24.48 -10.62 -15.56
N LEU A 160 -24.05 -10.14 -14.39
CA LEU A 160 -23.64 -10.96 -13.27
C LEU A 160 -24.80 -11.07 -12.28
N ILE A 161 -25.07 -12.30 -11.83
CA ILE A 161 -26.00 -12.59 -10.75
C ILE A 161 -25.19 -13.12 -9.57
N GLY A 162 -25.17 -12.36 -8.48
CA GLY A 162 -24.53 -12.78 -7.23
C GLY A 162 -25.40 -13.80 -6.48
N PHE A 163 -24.76 -14.85 -5.98
CA PHE A 163 -25.27 -15.85 -5.04
C PHE A 163 -24.39 -15.83 -3.79
N SER A 164 -24.78 -16.55 -2.74
CA SER A 164 -23.99 -16.60 -1.51
C SER A 164 -22.64 -17.33 -1.68
N ASN A 165 -22.56 -18.23 -2.67
CA ASN A 165 -21.40 -19.07 -2.95
C ASN A 165 -20.63 -18.67 -4.23
N GLY A 166 -21.00 -17.56 -4.90
CA GLY A 166 -20.32 -17.13 -6.11
C GLY A 166 -21.19 -16.26 -7.03
N VAL A 167 -20.77 -16.14 -8.28
CA VAL A 167 -21.41 -15.28 -9.29
C VAL A 167 -21.65 -16.09 -10.55
N PHE A 168 -22.88 -16.01 -11.07
CA PHE A 168 -23.23 -16.57 -12.37
C PHE A 168 -23.15 -15.48 -13.43
N ASP A 169 -22.40 -15.75 -14.50
CA ASP A 169 -22.26 -14.86 -15.66
C ASP A 169 -23.23 -15.28 -16.77
N LEU A 170 -24.19 -14.42 -17.10
CA LEU A 170 -25.20 -14.67 -18.12
C LEU A 170 -24.67 -14.67 -19.56
N LYS A 171 -23.49 -14.08 -19.83
CA LYS A 171 -22.89 -14.08 -21.16
C LYS A 171 -22.15 -15.37 -21.44
N THR A 172 -21.37 -15.84 -20.47
CA THR A 172 -20.57 -17.07 -20.59
C THR A 172 -21.33 -18.31 -20.13
N CYS A 173 -22.45 -18.13 -19.43
CA CYS A 173 -23.23 -19.19 -18.80
C CYS A 173 -22.38 -20.03 -17.83
N GLN A 174 -21.50 -19.38 -17.08
CA GLN A 174 -20.59 -20.02 -16.14
C GLN A 174 -20.75 -19.47 -14.73
N PHE A 175 -20.60 -20.37 -13.76
CA PHE A 175 -20.52 -20.02 -12.35
C PHE A 175 -19.05 -19.90 -11.92
N ARG A 176 -18.72 -18.86 -11.16
CA ARG A 176 -17.35 -18.60 -10.69
C ARG A 176 -17.33 -17.96 -9.29
N PRO A 177 -16.20 -18.02 -8.57
CA PRO A 177 -16.04 -17.27 -7.32
C PRO A 177 -16.23 -15.76 -7.49
N HIS A 178 -16.59 -15.10 -6.40
CA HIS A 178 -16.70 -13.63 -6.34
C HIS A 178 -15.38 -12.94 -6.66
N ARG A 179 -15.47 -11.74 -7.25
CA ARG A 179 -14.34 -10.85 -7.45
C ARG A 179 -14.76 -9.43 -7.09
N LYS A 180 -13.91 -8.73 -6.35
CA LYS A 180 -14.16 -7.32 -6.00
C LYS A 180 -14.36 -6.40 -7.20
N HIS A 181 -13.74 -6.71 -8.33
CA HIS A 181 -13.86 -5.96 -9.58
C HIS A 181 -15.21 -6.16 -10.30
N ASP A 182 -16.08 -7.03 -9.81
CA ASP A 182 -17.46 -7.18 -10.32
C ASP A 182 -18.38 -6.07 -9.81
N TRP A 183 -17.95 -5.35 -8.77
CA TRP A 183 -18.66 -4.23 -8.15
C TRP A 183 -20.10 -4.56 -7.71
N LEU A 184 -20.35 -5.82 -7.35
CA LEU A 184 -21.66 -6.27 -6.90
C LEU A 184 -22.05 -5.54 -5.61
N LEU A 185 -23.21 -4.90 -5.61
CA LEU A 185 -23.80 -4.26 -4.42
C LEU A 185 -24.79 -5.19 -3.70
N LEU A 186 -25.24 -6.23 -4.38
CA LEU A 186 -26.24 -7.18 -3.92
C LEU A 186 -25.90 -8.58 -4.44
N ALA A 187 -26.10 -9.57 -3.57
CA ALA A 187 -26.07 -10.98 -3.91
C ALA A 187 -27.28 -11.66 -3.28
N ASN A 188 -27.79 -12.68 -3.93
CA ASN A 188 -28.85 -13.52 -3.37
C ASN A 188 -28.29 -14.35 -2.21
N GLU A 189 -29.11 -14.58 -1.18
CA GLU A 189 -28.72 -15.41 -0.02
C GLU A 189 -28.74 -16.92 -0.31
N VAL A 190 -29.22 -17.31 -1.49
CA VAL A 190 -29.34 -18.70 -1.93
C VAL A 190 -28.04 -19.15 -2.61
N GLU A 191 -27.69 -20.41 -2.43
CA GLU A 191 -26.58 -21.05 -3.14
C GLU A 191 -26.97 -21.46 -4.56
N PHE A 192 -26.10 -21.20 -5.52
CA PHE A 192 -26.22 -21.79 -6.84
C PHE A 192 -25.77 -23.26 -6.78
N ASN A 193 -26.64 -24.17 -7.22
CA ASN A 193 -26.34 -25.58 -7.38
C ASN A 193 -26.42 -25.91 -8.88
N SER A 194 -25.41 -26.60 -9.39
CA SER A 194 -25.42 -26.99 -10.80
C SER A 194 -26.39 -28.16 -11.03
N PRO A 195 -27.00 -28.29 -12.23
CA PRO A 195 -27.91 -29.40 -12.51
C PRO A 195 -27.26 -30.80 -12.42
N GLU A 196 -25.93 -30.88 -12.40
CA GLU A 196 -25.18 -32.13 -12.27
C GLU A 196 -25.07 -32.61 -10.81
N GLU A 197 -25.53 -31.81 -9.84
CA GLU A 197 -25.45 -32.09 -8.40
C GLU A 197 -26.80 -32.54 -7.78
N TRP A 198 -27.79 -32.92 -8.60
CA TRP A 198 -29.09 -33.49 -8.20
C TRP A 198 -29.23 -34.95 -8.63
#